data_AF-A0A0Q7W6I8-F1
#
_entry.id   AF-A0A0Q7W6I8-F1
#
_cell.length_a   1.000
_cell.length_b   1.000
_cell.length_c   1.000
_cell.angle_alpha   90.00
_cell.angle_beta   90.00
_cell.angle_gamma   90.00
#
_symmetry.space_group_name_H-M   'P 1'
#
loop_
_entity.id
_entity.type
_entity.pdbx_description
1 polymer ?
#
loop_
_entity_poly.entity_id
_entity_poly.type
_entity_poly.pdbx_seq_one_letter_code
_entity_poly.pdbx_strand_id
1 'polypeptide(L)'
;MKRENNMRSIIPIVICAGLALSGCETTGGDGYITHSDHNLTASERAAVTNAMQNYLKVPVTVSSLKASYDLNTSAVIVCGYVAGLVAGKPTPPSVFGGTLSSQSFVPLKVGGKGQDPQRIATVRAFCQAAHISI
;
A
#
# COMPACT_ATOMS: atom_id res chain seq x y z
N MET A 1 -3.48 72.65 -12.78
CA MET A 1 -4.52 71.98 -13.61
C MET A 1 -4.37 70.46 -13.49
N LYS A 2 -5.38 69.80 -12.88
CA LYS A 2 -5.95 68.47 -13.16
C LYS A 2 -5.11 67.16 -13.24
N ARG A 3 -5.62 66.16 -12.48
CA ARG A 3 -5.66 64.67 -12.64
C ARG A 3 -4.45 63.85 -12.16
N GLU A 4 -4.55 62.62 -11.64
CA GLU A 4 -5.56 61.70 -11.04
C GLU A 4 -4.77 60.40 -10.69
N ASN A 5 -5.16 59.67 -9.64
CA ASN A 5 -4.87 58.23 -9.36
C ASN A 5 -3.40 57.80 -9.15
N ASN A 6 -3.01 56.84 -8.30
CA ASN A 6 -3.71 55.70 -7.71
C ASN A 6 -2.96 55.25 -6.44
N MET A 7 -3.71 54.77 -5.46
CA MET A 7 -3.31 54.43 -4.11
C MET A 7 -2.71 53.01 -4.05
N ARG A 8 -1.55 52.83 -3.41
CA ARG A 8 -1.04 51.51 -2.98
C ARG A 8 -0.49 51.62 -1.56
N SER A 9 -1.38 51.38 -0.60
CA SER A 9 -1.07 51.17 0.81
C SER A 9 -0.72 49.70 1.02
N ILE A 10 0.51 49.42 1.43
CA ILE A 10 1.03 48.06 1.67
C ILE A 10 0.86 47.78 3.16
N ILE A 11 -0.12 46.95 3.50
CA ILE A 11 -0.32 46.42 4.86
C ILE A 11 0.39 45.06 4.96
N PRO A 12 1.23 44.81 5.99
CA PRO A 12 1.86 43.51 6.19
C PRO A 12 0.86 42.58 6.89
N ILE A 13 0.47 41.49 6.23
CA ILE A 13 -0.25 40.39 6.88
C ILE A 13 0.71 39.22 7.01
N VAL A 14 1.10 38.96 8.26
CA VAL A 14 1.71 37.72 8.71
C VAL A 14 0.63 36.63 8.68
N ILE A 15 0.81 35.59 7.85
CA ILE A 15 0.11 34.31 8.01
C ILE A 15 1.17 33.22 8.12
N CYS A 16 1.22 32.64 9.32
CA CYS A 16 1.93 31.42 9.64
C CYS A 16 1.27 30.19 8.99
N ALA A 17 2.12 29.18 8.80
CA ALA A 17 1.81 27.74 8.75
C ALA A 17 0.99 27.22 7.56
N GLY A 18 1.71 26.58 6.65
CA GLY A 18 1.16 25.70 5.63
C GLY A 18 2.25 25.24 4.69
N LEU A 19 3.11 24.33 5.14
CA LEU A 19 3.93 23.50 4.25
C LEU A 19 2.99 22.69 3.35
N ALA A 20 2.56 23.29 2.24
CA ALA A 20 1.91 22.59 1.14
C ALA A 20 3.01 21.86 0.36
N LEU A 21 3.44 20.70 0.88
CA LEU A 21 4.16 19.74 0.06
C LEU A 21 3.19 19.17 -0.98
N SER A 22 3.52 19.46 -2.24
CA SER A 22 3.42 18.59 -3.42
C SER A 22 2.05 18.03 -3.81
N GLY A 23 1.59 18.50 -4.98
CA GLY A 23 1.17 17.59 -6.05
C GLY A 23 -0.30 17.19 -6.06
N CYS A 24 -1.17 18.12 -6.38
CA CYS A 24 -2.46 17.79 -6.99
C CYS A 24 -2.49 18.37 -8.40
N GLU A 25 -1.88 17.66 -9.35
CA GLU A 25 -2.18 17.83 -10.76
C GLU A 25 -2.77 16.51 -11.26
N THR A 26 -4.09 16.45 -11.19
CA THR A 26 -4.91 15.56 -12.01
C THR A 26 -4.82 16.05 -13.45
N THR A 27 -4.60 15.10 -14.36
CA THR A 27 -4.85 15.10 -15.82
C THR A 27 -3.59 14.91 -16.65
N GLY A 28 -3.28 13.64 -16.93
CA GLY A 28 -2.21 13.23 -17.83
C GLY A 28 -1.95 11.75 -17.69
N GLY A 29 -2.79 10.92 -18.31
CA GLY A 29 -2.56 9.49 -18.37
C GLY A 29 -3.25 8.95 -19.59
N ASP A 30 -2.56 8.99 -20.72
CA ASP A 30 -2.79 7.99 -21.76
C ASP A 30 -2.88 6.64 -21.04
N GLY A 31 -4.04 5.97 -21.18
CA GLY A 31 -4.47 4.84 -20.37
C GLY A 31 -3.59 3.61 -20.51
N TYR A 32 -2.39 3.65 -19.96
CA TYR A 32 -1.59 2.47 -19.71
C TYR A 32 -2.13 1.83 -18.44
N ILE A 33 -2.92 0.78 -18.63
CA ILE A 33 -3.21 -0.17 -17.56
C ILE A 33 -1.84 -0.73 -17.16
N THR A 34 -1.33 -0.31 -16.01
CA THR A 34 -0.09 -0.84 -15.43
C THR A 34 -0.39 -2.03 -14.52
N HIS A 35 -1.65 -2.14 -14.08
CA HIS A 35 -2.12 -3.15 -13.14
C HIS A 35 -3.50 -3.65 -13.53
N SER A 36 -3.73 -4.95 -13.42
CA SER A 36 -5.04 -5.58 -13.62
C SER A 36 -5.47 -6.33 -12.36
N ASP A 37 -6.76 -6.32 -12.04
CA ASP A 37 -7.27 -7.13 -10.93
C ASP A 37 -6.97 -8.62 -11.17
N HIS A 38 -6.32 -9.26 -10.19
CA HIS A 38 -6.02 -10.69 -10.26
C HIS A 38 -6.88 -11.43 -9.24
N ASN A 39 -7.79 -12.28 -9.71
CA ASN A 39 -8.55 -13.14 -8.82
C ASN A 39 -7.72 -14.38 -8.45
N LEU A 40 -7.24 -14.43 -7.22
CA LEU A 40 -6.44 -15.54 -6.73
C LEU A 40 -7.20 -16.87 -6.79
N THR A 41 -6.61 -17.84 -7.48
CA THR A 41 -7.05 -19.23 -7.48
C THR A 41 -6.83 -19.89 -6.12
N ALA A 42 -7.48 -21.03 -5.86
CA ALA A 42 -7.31 -21.77 -4.61
C ALA A 42 -5.84 -22.19 -4.39
N SER A 43 -5.13 -22.60 -5.44
CA SER A 43 -3.71 -22.95 -5.39
C SER A 43 -2.82 -21.76 -5.02
N GLU A 44 -3.10 -20.56 -5.53
CA GLU A 44 -2.32 -19.37 -5.21
C GLU A 44 -2.58 -18.90 -3.77
N ARG A 45 -3.83 -18.97 -3.30
CA ARG A 45 -4.16 -18.72 -1.89
C ARG A 45 -3.45 -19.71 -0.97
N ALA A 46 -3.38 -20.98 -1.36
CA ALA A 46 -2.61 -21.99 -0.62
C ALA A 46 -1.11 -21.68 -0.62
N ALA A 47 -0.55 -21.27 -1.77
CA ALA A 47 0.86 -20.86 -1.87
C ALA A 47 1.18 -19.67 -0.95
N VAL A 48 0.33 -18.63 -0.95
CA VAL A 48 0.45 -17.46 -0.07
C VAL A 48 0.38 -17.90 1.40
N THR A 49 -0.59 -18.73 1.75
CA THR A 49 -0.75 -19.25 3.12
C THR A 49 0.49 -20.03 3.55
N ASN A 50 0.95 -20.98 2.74
CA ASN A 50 2.13 -21.81 3.02
C ASN A 50 3.39 -20.96 3.17
N ALA A 51 3.59 -19.98 2.29
CA ALA A 51 4.71 -19.06 2.38
C ALA A 51 4.66 -18.21 3.67
N MET A 52 3.47 -17.75 4.07
CA MET A 52 3.30 -17.01 5.33
C MET A 52 3.51 -17.88 6.58
N GLN A 53 3.06 -19.14 6.56
CA GLN A 53 3.38 -20.10 7.62
C GLN A 53 4.89 -20.35 7.71
N ASN A 54 5.55 -20.52 6.56
CA ASN A 54 6.99 -20.70 6.48
C ASN A 54 7.78 -19.47 6.94
N TYR A 55 7.24 -18.27 6.71
CA TYR A 55 7.84 -17.00 7.10
C TYR A 55 7.69 -16.73 8.60
N LEU A 56 6.48 -16.91 9.16
CA LEU A 56 6.19 -16.64 10.57
C LEU A 56 6.52 -17.82 11.50
N LYS A 57 6.77 -19.02 10.95
CA LYS A 57 7.06 -20.26 11.71
C LYS A 57 5.99 -20.63 12.74
N VAL A 58 4.76 -20.18 12.52
CA VAL A 58 3.58 -20.50 13.33
C VAL A 58 2.41 -20.82 12.41
N PRO A 59 1.37 -21.52 12.87
CA PRO A 59 0.12 -21.62 12.12
C PRO A 59 -0.45 -20.22 11.87
N VAL A 60 -0.90 -19.95 10.65
CA VAL A 60 -1.44 -18.65 10.25
C VAL A 60 -2.80 -18.82 9.58
N THR A 61 -3.61 -17.78 9.71
CA THR A 61 -4.83 -17.56 8.96
C THR A 61 -4.64 -16.31 8.11
N VAL A 62 -4.84 -16.45 6.79
CA VAL A 62 -4.85 -15.32 5.87
C VAL A 62 -6.29 -14.93 5.53
N SER A 63 -6.55 -13.63 5.39
CA SER A 63 -7.88 -13.10 5.11
C SER A 63 -7.80 -11.83 4.26
N SER A 64 -8.93 -11.48 3.62
CA SER A 64 -9.06 -10.34 2.71
C SER A 64 -7.94 -10.25 1.67
N LEU A 65 -7.55 -11.40 1.11
CA LEU A 65 -6.55 -11.48 0.06
C LEU A 65 -7.08 -10.76 -1.18
N LYS A 66 -6.32 -9.76 -1.61
CA LYS A 66 -6.49 -9.06 -2.87
C LYS A 66 -5.20 -9.17 -3.65
N ALA A 67 -5.30 -9.30 -4.96
CA ALA A 67 -4.14 -9.37 -5.82
C ALA A 67 -4.32 -8.49 -7.06
N SER A 68 -3.19 -8.03 -7.55
CA SER A 68 -3.08 -7.16 -8.70
C SER A 68 -1.93 -7.67 -9.55
N TYR A 69 -2.17 -7.86 -10.84
CA TYR A 69 -1.18 -8.26 -11.81
C TYR A 69 -0.50 -7.02 -12.38
N ASP A 70 0.80 -6.86 -12.12
CA ASP A 70 1.63 -5.83 -12.72
C ASP A 70 1.95 -6.21 -14.17
N LEU A 71 1.48 -5.40 -15.11
CA LEU A 71 1.62 -5.63 -16.55
C LEU A 71 3.04 -5.33 -17.07
N ASN A 72 3.85 -4.59 -16.32
CA ASN A 72 5.24 -4.26 -16.69
C ASN A 72 6.20 -5.36 -16.23
N THR A 73 6.00 -5.89 -15.03
CA THR A 73 6.90 -6.89 -14.43
C THR A 73 6.38 -8.32 -14.57
N SER A 74 5.14 -8.49 -15.03
CA SER A 74 4.42 -9.78 -15.07
C SER A 74 4.33 -10.45 -13.70
N ALA A 75 4.35 -9.65 -12.64
CA ALA A 75 4.33 -10.11 -11.27
C ALA A 75 2.93 -9.96 -10.66
N VAL A 76 2.46 -10.97 -9.92
CA VAL A 76 1.20 -10.85 -9.17
C VAL A 76 1.53 -10.30 -7.79
N ILE A 77 1.16 -9.05 -7.51
CA ILE A 77 1.25 -8.49 -6.17
C ILE A 77 0.06 -8.98 -5.36
N VAL A 78 0.30 -9.52 -4.18
CA VAL A 78 -0.74 -10.02 -3.27
C VAL A 78 -0.65 -9.29 -1.94
N CYS A 79 -1.78 -8.81 -1.46
CA CYS A 79 -1.91 -8.12 -0.20
C CYS A 79 -3.12 -8.63 0.60
N GLY A 80 -3.03 -8.56 1.92
CA GLY A 80 -4.12 -8.97 2.80
C GLY A 80 -3.74 -8.89 4.26
N TYR A 81 -4.48 -9.62 5.09
CA TYR A 81 -4.24 -9.71 6.52
C TYR A 81 -3.81 -11.11 6.91
N VAL A 82 -2.84 -11.19 7.80
CA VAL A 82 -2.36 -12.43 8.40
C VAL A 82 -2.51 -12.37 9.91
N ALA A 83 -3.09 -13.41 10.50
CA ALA A 83 -3.11 -13.63 11.94
C ALA A 83 -2.38 -14.94 12.23
N GLY A 84 -1.37 -14.90 13.10
CA GLY A 84 -0.74 -16.11 13.61
C GLY A 84 -1.50 -16.69 14.80
N LEU A 85 -1.21 -17.94 15.14
CA LEU A 85 -1.64 -18.57 16.39
C LEU A 85 -0.42 -18.76 17.30
N VAL A 86 -0.42 -18.09 18.45
CA VAL A 86 0.64 -18.19 19.45
C VAL A 86 0.03 -18.69 20.76
N ALA A 87 0.54 -19.82 21.27
CA ALA A 87 -0.01 -20.49 22.45
C ALA A 87 -1.53 -20.76 22.34
N GLY A 88 -2.01 -21.13 21.15
CA GLY A 88 -3.43 -21.39 20.87
C GLY A 88 -4.32 -20.16 20.78
N LYS A 89 -3.78 -18.94 20.92
CA LYS A 89 -4.52 -17.68 20.79
C LYS A 89 -4.21 -16.99 19.47
N PRO A 90 -5.22 -16.51 18.72
CA PRO A 90 -4.99 -15.74 17.51
C PRO A 90 -4.34 -14.40 17.86
N THR A 91 -3.28 -14.04 17.15
CA THR A 91 -2.64 -12.72 17.24
C THR A 91 -3.48 -11.68 16.49
N PRO A 92 -3.39 -10.39 16.86
CA PRO A 92 -4.03 -9.33 16.10
C PRO A 92 -3.68 -9.37 14.60
N PRO A 93 -4.66 -9.32 13.69
CA PRO A 93 -4.44 -9.48 12.26
C PRO A 93 -3.58 -8.34 11.71
N SER A 94 -2.42 -8.67 11.17
CA SER A 94 -1.44 -7.71 10.66
C SER A 94 -1.50 -7.67 9.13
N VAL A 95 -1.38 -6.49 8.54
CA VAL A 95 -1.29 -6.39 7.07
C VAL A 95 -0.02 -7.07 6.58
N PHE A 96 -0.10 -7.69 5.42
CA PHE A 96 1.07 -8.18 4.70
C PHE A 96 0.88 -7.94 3.20
N GLY A 97 1.99 -7.88 2.50
CA GLY A 97 2.07 -7.78 1.06
C GLY A 97 3.22 -8.63 0.57
N GLY A 98 3.22 -8.97 -0.70
CA GLY A 98 4.34 -9.64 -1.35
C GLY A 98 4.06 -9.89 -2.82
N THR A 99 4.97 -10.63 -3.43
CA THR A 99 4.92 -10.92 -4.86
C THR A 99 4.77 -12.42 -5.06
N LEU A 100 3.83 -12.80 -5.90
CA LEU A 100 3.56 -14.16 -6.33
C LEU A 100 4.06 -14.30 -7.77
N SER A 101 4.98 -15.23 -7.98
CA SER A 101 5.48 -15.60 -9.32
C SER A 101 5.53 -17.11 -9.42
N SER A 102 4.97 -17.67 -10.50
CA SER A 102 5.00 -19.13 -10.75
C SER A 102 4.58 -19.97 -9.54
N GLN A 103 3.50 -19.56 -8.85
CA GLN A 103 2.98 -20.19 -7.62
C GLN A 103 3.91 -20.13 -6.38
N SER A 104 4.99 -19.36 -6.44
CA SER A 104 5.84 -19.07 -5.28
C SER A 104 5.55 -17.67 -4.77
N PHE A 105 5.08 -17.56 -3.52
CA PHE A 105 4.84 -16.27 -2.86
C PHE A 105 6.07 -15.87 -2.05
N VAL A 106 6.60 -14.68 -2.35
CA VAL A 106 7.67 -14.04 -1.60
C VAL A 106 7.07 -12.88 -0.80
N PRO A 107 6.95 -13.02 0.54
CA PRO A 107 6.45 -11.94 1.37
C PRO A 107 7.41 -10.74 1.35
N LEU A 108 6.84 -9.54 1.34
CA LEU A 108 7.58 -8.30 1.53
C LEU A 108 8.29 -8.34 2.90
N LYS A 109 9.61 -8.29 2.87
CA LYS A 109 10.42 -8.21 4.09
C LYS A 109 10.41 -6.78 4.58
N VAL A 110 9.65 -6.55 5.64
CA VAL A 110 9.59 -5.27 6.36
C VAL A 110 10.12 -5.47 7.77
N GLY A 111 10.90 -4.50 8.25
CA GLY A 111 11.31 -4.44 9.65
C GLY A 111 10.11 -4.24 10.58
N GLY A 112 10.26 -4.59 11.85
CA GLY A 112 9.19 -4.53 12.85
C GLY A 112 8.39 -5.84 12.97
N LYS A 113 7.47 -5.88 13.93
CA LYS A 113 6.66 -7.08 14.24
C LYS A 113 5.17 -6.75 14.19
N GLY A 114 4.39 -7.58 13.50
CA GLY A 114 2.93 -7.54 13.54
C GLY A 114 2.32 -6.16 13.29
N GLN A 115 1.79 -5.57 14.37
CA GLN A 115 1.07 -4.28 14.41
C GLN A 115 1.95 -3.04 14.48
N ASP A 116 3.26 -3.17 14.24
CA ASP A 116 4.17 -2.04 14.17
C ASP A 116 3.64 -0.98 13.16
N PRO A 117 3.40 0.28 13.57
CA PRO A 117 2.83 1.30 12.69
C PRO A 117 3.68 1.58 11.44
N GLN A 118 5.00 1.54 11.57
CA GLN A 118 5.91 1.76 10.45
C GLN A 118 5.84 0.59 9.47
N ARG A 119 5.80 -0.64 9.99
CA ARG A 119 5.59 -1.85 9.17
C ARG A 119 4.26 -1.77 8.42
N ILE A 120 3.18 -1.42 9.11
CA ILE A 120 1.84 -1.30 8.51
C ILE A 120 1.86 -0.25 7.40
N ALA A 121 2.44 0.92 7.65
CA ALA A 121 2.55 1.99 6.66
C ALA A 121 3.35 1.55 5.43
N THR A 122 4.47 0.86 5.60
CA THR A 122 5.28 0.36 4.47
C THR A 122 4.53 -0.69 3.65
N VAL A 123 3.85 -1.64 4.31
CA VAL A 123 3.05 -2.65 3.60
C VAL A 123 1.88 -1.99 2.87
N ARG A 124 1.20 -1.02 3.49
CA ARG A 124 0.10 -0.29 2.86
C ARG A 124 0.57 0.51 1.65
N ALA A 125 1.71 1.19 1.75
CA ALA A 125 2.30 1.91 0.62
C ALA A 125 2.64 0.95 -0.53
N PHE A 126 3.19 -0.23 -0.23
CA PHE A 126 3.44 -1.27 -1.23
C PHE A 126 2.15 -1.75 -1.91
N CYS A 127 1.09 -2.01 -1.14
CA CYS A 127 -0.20 -2.44 -1.69
C CYS A 127 -0.88 -1.34 -2.52
N GLN A 128 -0.80 -0.08 -2.07
CA GLN A 128 -1.31 1.08 -2.79
C GLN A 128 -0.57 1.31 -4.11
N ALA A 129 0.75 1.10 -4.15
CA ALA A 129 1.53 1.16 -5.39
C ALA A 129 1.06 0.12 -6.43
N ALA A 130 0.51 -1.01 -5.97
CA ALA A 130 -0.11 -2.03 -6.81
C ALA A 130 -1.61 -1.83 -7.05
N HIS A 131 -2.16 -0.66 -6.70
CA HIS A 131 -3.60 -0.35 -6.78
C HIS A 131 -4.51 -1.24 -5.90
N ILE A 132 -3.96 -1.86 -4.85
CA ILE A 132 -4.70 -2.70 -3.90
C ILE A 132 -5.05 -1.90 -2.65
N SER A 133 -6.35 -1.78 -2.34
CA SER A 133 -6.84 -1.14 -1.11
C SER A 133 -7.23 -2.16 -0.03
N ILE A 134 -6.57 -2.10 1.13
CA ILE A 134 -6.73 -2.98 2.32
C ILE A 134 -6.90 -2.22 3.63
#